data_AF-A0A948YBC1-F1
#
_entry.id   AF-A0A948YBC1-F1
#
_cell.length_a   1.000
_cell.length_b   1.000
_cell.length_c   1.000
_cell.angle_alpha   90.00
_cell.angle_beta   90.00
_cell.angle_gamma   90.00
#
_symmetry.space_group_name_H-M   'P 1'
#
loop_
_entity.id
_entity.type
_entity.pdbx_description
1 polymer ?
#
loop_
_entity_poly.entity_id
_entity_poly.type
_entity_poly.pdbx_seq_one_letter_code
_entity_poly.pdbx_strand_id
1 'polypeptide(L)'
;MFFLLLIVLAALLLESVAITLPLFLIVVLVMLVIFSEKQNNLVLALAFFGGLILDVSAVRYLGGTSLFLTCWLFLILLYERKYEINTIPFVLASSFFGIILYLWFFGYGEILIQSIVGSIFSCALFVIFKRMGISYKEKMQFNF
;
A
#
# COMPACT_ATOMS: atom_id res chain seq x y z
N MET A 1 8.12 -13.77 -3.00
CA MET A 1 8.66 -12.76 -2.05
C MET A 1 9.68 -11.84 -2.72
N PHE A 2 10.75 -12.38 -3.32
CA PHE A 2 11.74 -11.59 -4.05
C PHE A 2 11.13 -10.67 -5.12
N PHE A 3 10.22 -11.18 -5.95
CA PHE A 3 9.51 -10.39 -6.96
C PHE A 3 8.72 -9.20 -6.39
N LEU A 4 8.06 -9.38 -5.24
CA LEU A 4 7.32 -8.29 -4.58
C LEU A 4 8.25 -7.24 -4.00
N LEU A 5 9.39 -7.66 -3.45
CA LEU A 5 10.41 -6.75 -2.96
C LEU A 5 10.99 -5.89 -4.10
N LEU A 6 11.17 -6.47 -5.29
CA LEU A 6 11.53 -5.70 -6.49
C LEU A 6 10.46 -4.67 -6.86
N ILE A 7 9.17 -5.02 -6.76
CA ILE A 7 8.07 -4.07 -7.03
C ILE A 7 8.04 -2.95 -5.99
N VAL A 8 8.26 -3.25 -4.72
CA VAL A 8 8.35 -2.24 -3.64
C VAL A 8 9.51 -1.27 -3.90
N LEU A 9 10.69 -1.80 -4.26
CA LEU A 9 11.84 -0.96 -4.61
C LEU A 9 11.56 -0.11 -5.85
N ALA A 10 10.95 -0.69 -6.89
CA ALA A 10 10.59 0.04 -8.09
C ALA A 10 9.59 1.17 -7.79
N ALA A 11 8.57 0.90 -6.97
CA ALA A 11 7.59 1.90 -6.56
C ALA A 11 8.24 3.06 -5.80
N LEU A 12 9.17 2.74 -4.88
CA LEU A 12 9.92 3.73 -4.12
C LEU A 12 10.77 4.62 -5.02
N LEU A 13 11.53 4.02 -5.95
CA LEU A 13 12.36 4.77 -6.90
C LEU A 13 11.50 5.63 -7.84
N LEU A 14 10.40 5.09 -8.35
CA LEU A 14 9.50 5.83 -9.25
C LEU A 14 8.83 7.03 -8.57
N GLU A 15 8.35 6.85 -7.34
CA GLU A 15 7.78 7.94 -6.54
C GLU A 15 8.84 9.01 -6.21
N SER A 16 10.09 8.60 -5.96
CA SER A 16 11.18 9.53 -5.63
C SER A 16 11.61 10.47 -6.75
N VAL A 17 11.38 10.10 -8.03
CA VAL A 17 11.91 10.86 -9.18
C VAL A 17 10.94 11.94 -9.66
N ALA A 18 9.66 11.62 -9.87
CA ALA A 18 8.73 12.61 -10.45
C ALA A 18 7.24 12.24 -10.38
N ILE A 19 6.87 11.07 -9.83
CA ILE A 19 5.46 10.64 -9.86
C ILE A 19 4.76 11.16 -8.62
N THR A 20 3.75 12.02 -8.80
CA THR A 20 2.94 12.57 -7.70
C THR A 20 1.99 11.53 -7.09
N LEU A 21 1.70 10.47 -7.82
CA LEU A 21 0.88 9.36 -7.36
C LEU A 21 1.65 8.56 -6.28
N PRO A 22 1.07 8.33 -5.09
CA PRO A 22 1.74 7.60 -4.01
C PRO A 22 1.80 6.09 -4.29
N LEU A 23 2.67 5.72 -5.23
CA LEU A 23 2.87 4.34 -5.69
C LEU A 23 3.33 3.44 -4.55
N PHE A 24 4.16 3.95 -3.65
CA PHE A 24 4.66 3.19 -2.52
C PHE A 24 3.52 2.80 -1.56
N LEU A 25 2.63 3.76 -1.23
CA LEU A 25 1.42 3.49 -0.46
C LEU A 25 0.58 2.38 -1.12
N ILE A 26 0.35 2.48 -2.44
CA ILE A 26 -0.47 1.51 -3.18
C ILE A 26 0.13 0.10 -3.07
N VAL A 27 1.42 -0.04 -3.36
CA VAL A 27 2.09 -1.36 -3.36
C VAL A 27 2.11 -1.96 -1.96
N VAL A 28 2.45 -1.17 -0.94
CA VAL A 28 2.54 -1.66 0.44
C VAL A 28 1.15 -2.00 0.99
N LEU A 29 0.11 -1.24 0.64
CA LEU A 29 -1.28 -1.57 0.99
C LEU A 29 -1.73 -2.88 0.36
N VAL A 30 -1.50 -3.07 -0.94
CA VAL A 30 -1.86 -4.31 -1.64
C VAL A 30 -1.07 -5.49 -1.06
N MET A 31 0.21 -5.30 -0.75
CA MET A 31 1.03 -6.30 -0.08
C MET A 31 0.44 -6.66 1.29
N LEU A 32 0.04 -5.67 2.08
CA LEU A 32 -0.60 -5.91 3.38
C LEU A 32 -1.84 -6.80 3.22
N VAL A 33 -2.76 -6.41 2.33
CA VAL A 33 -4.02 -7.14 2.11
C VAL A 33 -3.78 -8.59 1.67
N ILE A 34 -2.74 -8.84 0.88
CA ILE A 34 -2.41 -10.19 0.37
C ILE A 34 -1.71 -11.07 1.42
N PHE A 35 -0.89 -10.49 2.31
CA PHE A 35 -0.04 -11.23 3.27
C PHE A 35 -0.46 -11.12 4.73
N SER A 36 -1.67 -10.63 4.97
CA SER A 36 -2.14 -10.06 6.24
C SER A 36 -2.12 -10.98 7.49
N GLU A 37 -1.79 -12.26 7.36
CA GLU A 37 -1.65 -13.17 8.52
C GLU A 37 -0.20 -13.49 8.88
N LYS A 38 0.73 -13.47 7.92
CA LYS A 38 2.09 -14.01 8.14
C LYS A 38 3.18 -12.94 8.23
N GLN A 39 2.96 -11.75 7.66
CA GLN A 39 4.05 -10.79 7.41
C GLN A 39 3.73 -9.34 7.76
N ASN A 40 2.73 -9.09 8.60
CA ASN A 40 2.32 -7.72 8.97
C ASN A 40 3.47 -6.87 9.49
N ASN A 41 4.34 -7.47 10.31
CA ASN A 41 5.52 -6.78 10.86
C ASN A 41 6.50 -6.35 9.76
N LEU A 42 6.70 -7.18 8.73
CA LEU A 42 7.60 -6.85 7.61
C LEU A 42 7.00 -5.75 6.74
N VAL A 43 5.69 -5.80 6.46
CA VAL A 43 5.01 -4.79 5.65
C VAL A 43 4.99 -3.45 6.38
N LEU A 44 4.75 -3.44 7.69
CA LEU A 44 4.85 -2.23 8.52
C LEU A 44 6.29 -1.69 8.58
N ALA A 45 7.30 -2.57 8.71
CA ALA A 45 8.70 -2.15 8.69
C ALA A 45 9.07 -1.52 7.34
N LEU A 46 8.65 -2.13 6.23
CA LEU A 46 8.83 -1.57 4.89
C LEU A 46 8.13 -0.21 4.76
N ALA A 47 6.90 -0.07 5.26
CA ALA A 47 6.18 1.19 5.27
C ALA A 47 6.94 2.28 6.04
N PHE A 48 7.46 1.95 7.22
CA PHE A 48 8.20 2.85 8.06
C PHE A 48 9.52 3.30 7.40
N PHE A 49 10.38 2.35 7.03
CA PHE A 49 11.69 2.68 6.44
C PHE A 49 11.55 3.28 5.04
N GLY A 50 10.63 2.78 4.22
CA GLY A 50 10.36 3.35 2.90
C GLY A 50 9.86 4.78 2.99
N GLY A 51 9.01 5.09 3.98
CA GLY A 51 8.58 6.46 4.21
C GLY A 51 9.72 7.40 4.60
N LEU A 52 10.68 6.95 5.41
CA LEU A 52 11.87 7.75 5.71
C LEU A 52 12.70 8.04 4.44
N ILE A 53 12.86 7.05 3.56
CA ILE A 53 13.60 7.22 2.31
C ILE A 53 12.86 8.20 1.39
N LEU A 54 11.53 8.12 1.31
CA LEU A 54 10.71 9.04 0.52
C LEU A 54 10.81 10.48 1.05
N ASP A 55 10.79 10.67 2.38
CA ASP A 55 10.96 12.00 2.97
C ASP A 55 12.33 12.60 2.65
N VAL A 56 13.41 11.81 2.75
CA VAL A 56 14.77 12.25 2.38
C VAL A 56 14.86 12.58 0.89
N SER A 57 14.29 11.73 0.03
CA SER A 57 14.35 11.91 -1.42
C SER A 57 13.54 13.12 -1.89
N ALA A 58 12.40 13.39 -1.25
CA ALA A 58 11.55 14.54 -1.53
C ALA A 58 11.99 15.82 -0.80
N VAL A 59 13.09 15.79 -0.05
CA VAL A 59 13.63 16.91 0.74
C VAL A 59 12.56 17.48 1.70
N ARG A 60 11.86 16.58 2.41
CA ARG A 60 10.81 16.91 3.37
C ARG A 60 11.27 16.73 4.81
N TYR A 61 10.43 17.16 5.75
CA TYR A 61 10.64 16.84 7.15
C TYR A 61 10.65 15.32 7.35
N LEU A 62 11.72 14.83 7.98
CA LEU A 62 11.99 13.42 8.11
C LEU A 62 10.98 12.78 9.07
N GLY A 63 10.27 11.75 8.60
CA GLY A 63 9.31 11.00 9.39
C GLY A 63 7.84 11.30 9.09
N GLY A 64 7.54 12.29 8.25
CA GLY A 64 6.17 12.60 7.87
C GLY A 64 5.52 11.45 7.10
N THR A 65 6.18 10.98 6.04
CA THR A 65 5.66 9.87 5.22
C THR A 65 5.63 8.56 5.99
N SER A 66 6.67 8.29 6.79
CA SER A 66 6.72 7.04 7.58
C SER A 66 5.61 6.94 8.61
N LEU A 67 5.31 8.03 9.32
CA LEU A 67 4.20 8.09 10.27
C LEU A 67 2.86 7.91 9.56
N PHE A 68 2.65 8.62 8.44
CA PHE A 68 1.41 8.48 7.68
C PHE A 68 1.16 7.04 7.24
N LEU A 69 2.14 6.43 6.55
CA LEU A 69 2.03 5.07 6.03
C LEU A 69 1.79 4.06 7.14
N THR A 70 2.56 4.14 8.23
CA THR A 70 2.44 3.21 9.36
C THR A 70 1.09 3.35 10.05
N CYS A 71 0.62 4.57 10.31
CA CYS A 71 -0.69 4.82 10.90
C CYS A 71 -1.82 4.31 10.01
N TRP A 72 -1.76 4.58 8.70
CA TRP A 72 -2.79 4.13 7.76
C TRP A 72 -2.89 2.61 7.68
N LEU A 73 -1.75 1.94 7.54
CA LEU A 73 -1.70 0.48 7.52
C LEU A 73 -2.11 -0.13 8.87
N PHE A 74 -1.77 0.52 9.98
CA PHE A 74 -2.22 0.10 11.30
C PHE A 74 -3.75 0.19 11.45
N LEU A 75 -4.39 1.23 10.92
CA LEU A 75 -5.86 1.32 10.86
C LEU A 75 -6.46 0.17 10.05
N ILE A 76 -5.85 -0.19 8.92
CA ILE A 76 -6.29 -1.34 8.11
C ILE A 76 -6.17 -2.64 8.91
N LEU A 77 -5.07 -2.85 9.64
CA LEU A 77 -4.87 -4.03 10.48
C LEU A 77 -5.88 -4.09 11.65
N LEU A 78 -6.25 -2.93 12.22
CA LEU A 78 -7.33 -2.87 13.21
C LEU A 78 -8.68 -3.27 12.61
N TYR A 79 -8.96 -2.83 11.38
CA TYR A 79 -10.19 -3.19 10.66
C TYR A 79 -10.22 -4.69 10.33
N GLU A 80 -9.09 -5.26 9.93
CA GLU A 80 -8.96 -6.70 9.64
C GLU A 80 -9.38 -7.59 10.81
N ARG A 81 -9.11 -7.19 12.05
CA ARG A 81 -9.52 -7.95 13.24
C ARG A 81 -11.03 -8.19 13.31
N LYS A 82 -11.83 -7.35 12.64
CA LYS A 82 -13.30 -7.40 12.68
C LYS A 82 -13.93 -7.80 11.33
N TYR A 83 -13.27 -7.54 10.21
CA TYR A 83 -13.84 -7.70 8.87
C TYR A 83 -12.82 -8.23 7.87
N GLU A 84 -13.30 -8.85 6.79
CA GLU A 84 -12.43 -9.36 5.75
C GLU A 84 -11.87 -8.26 4.83
N ILE A 85 -10.55 -8.14 4.78
CA ILE A 85 -9.85 -7.16 3.94
C ILE A 85 -9.44 -7.67 2.56
N ASN A 86 -9.47 -9.00 2.32
CA ASN A 86 -9.03 -9.63 1.06
C ASN A 86 -10.13 -9.57 -0.02
N THR A 87 -10.71 -8.40 -0.21
CA THR A 87 -11.81 -8.17 -1.16
C THR A 87 -11.51 -6.95 -2.03
N ILE A 88 -11.98 -6.99 -3.27
CA ILE A 88 -11.91 -5.87 -4.22
C ILE A 88 -12.50 -4.57 -3.64
N PRO A 89 -13.73 -4.55 -3.07
CA PRO A 89 -14.31 -3.32 -2.54
C PRO A 89 -13.47 -2.73 -1.40
N PHE A 90 -12.86 -3.58 -0.55
CA PHE A 90 -11.99 -3.11 0.52
C PHE A 90 -10.73 -2.44 -0.04
N VAL A 91 -10.02 -3.08 -0.98
CA VAL A 91 -8.79 -2.53 -1.59
C VAL A 91 -9.11 -1.20 -2.27
N LEU A 92 -10.21 -1.13 -3.01
CA LEU A 92 -10.62 0.07 -3.72
C LEU A 92 -10.91 1.21 -2.73
N ALA A 93 -11.73 0.98 -1.70
CA ALA A 93 -12.07 2.00 -0.72
C ALA A 93 -10.85 2.44 0.10
N SER A 94 -10.08 1.49 0.65
CA SER A 94 -8.91 1.80 1.49
C SER A 94 -7.81 2.52 0.73
N SER A 95 -7.54 2.13 -0.53
CA SER A 95 -6.59 2.88 -1.36
C SER A 95 -7.13 4.25 -1.74
N PHE A 96 -8.40 4.38 -2.11
CA PHE A 96 -9.01 5.68 -2.44
C PHE A 96 -8.89 6.67 -1.28
N PHE A 97 -9.34 6.30 -0.08
CA PHE A 97 -9.26 7.18 1.09
C PHE A 97 -7.82 7.40 1.55
N GLY A 98 -6.96 6.38 1.49
CA GLY A 98 -5.54 6.51 1.83
C GLY A 98 -4.83 7.50 0.91
N ILE A 99 -5.10 7.46 -0.39
CA ILE A 99 -4.50 8.38 -1.38
C ILE A 99 -5.06 9.80 -1.17
N ILE A 100 -6.36 9.97 -0.94
CA ILE A 100 -6.94 11.29 -0.62
C ILE A 100 -6.22 11.91 0.58
N LEU A 101 -6.10 11.17 1.67
CA LEU A 101 -5.48 11.66 2.90
C LEU A 101 -3.99 11.95 2.70
N TYR A 102 -3.27 11.10 1.95
CA TYR A 102 -1.87 11.33 1.62
C TYR A 102 -1.70 12.61 0.81
N LEU A 103 -2.44 12.75 -0.29
CA LEU A 103 -2.34 13.91 -1.18
C LEU A 103 -2.71 15.20 -0.46
N TRP A 104 -3.76 15.18 0.37
CA TRP A 104 -4.17 16.31 1.18
C TRP A 104 -3.11 16.69 2.22
N PHE A 105 -2.54 15.72 2.94
CA PHE A 105 -1.56 15.97 4.01
C PHE A 105 -0.24 16.55 3.47
N PHE A 106 0.21 16.09 2.30
CA PHE A 106 1.44 16.56 1.66
C PHE A 106 1.24 17.72 0.68
N GLY A 107 0.01 18.24 0.55
CA GLY A 107 -0.29 19.41 -0.27
C GLY A 107 -0.15 19.17 -1.78
N TYR A 108 -0.37 17.94 -2.26
CA TYR A 108 -0.36 17.64 -3.68
C TYR A 108 -1.68 18.04 -4.37
N GLY A 109 -1.61 18.39 -5.66
CA GLY A 109 -2.76 18.77 -6.48
C GLY A 109 -3.55 17.58 -7.06
N GLU A 110 -4.65 17.86 -7.76
CA GLU A 110 -5.48 16.87 -8.47
C GLU A 110 -5.94 15.67 -7.61
N ILE A 111 -6.29 15.94 -6.34
CA ILE A 111 -6.56 14.92 -5.31
C ILE A 111 -7.57 13.87 -5.79
N LEU A 112 -8.71 14.30 -6.34
CA LEU A 112 -9.77 13.38 -6.76
C LEU A 112 -9.34 12.48 -7.92
N ILE A 113 -8.75 13.06 -8.98
CA ILE A 113 -8.34 12.30 -10.16
C ILE A 113 -7.25 11.29 -9.78
N GLN A 114 -6.23 11.72 -9.02
CA GLN A 114 -5.15 10.83 -8.59
C GLN A 114 -5.66 9.72 -7.67
N SER A 115 -6.64 9.99 -6.80
CA SER A 115 -7.25 8.98 -5.92
C SER A 115 -8.07 7.96 -6.70
N ILE A 116 -8.82 8.38 -7.72
CA ILE A 116 -9.55 7.48 -8.62
C ILE A 116 -8.57 6.62 -9.40
N VAL A 117 -7.58 7.23 -10.06
CA VAL A 117 -6.58 6.49 -10.86
C VAL A 117 -5.79 5.52 -9.99
N GLY A 118 -5.32 5.97 -8.83
CA GLY A 118 -4.53 5.14 -7.91
C GLY A 118 -5.32 4.01 -7.27
N SER A 119 -6.62 4.19 -6.99
CA SER A 119 -7.48 3.11 -6.49
C SER A 119 -7.86 2.09 -7.56
N ILE A 120 -7.99 2.52 -8.82
CA ILE A 120 -8.10 1.59 -9.95
C ILE A 120 -6.80 0.79 -10.11
N PHE A 121 -5.64 1.46 -9.99
CA PHE A 121 -4.33 0.83 -10.10
C PHE A 121 -4.08 -0.18 -8.96
N SER A 122 -4.46 0.15 -7.72
CA SER A 122 -4.35 -0.75 -6.57
C SER A 122 -5.22 -2.00 -6.77
N CYS A 123 -6.43 -1.83 -7.28
CA CYS A 123 -7.35 -2.92 -7.59
C CYS A 123 -6.79 -3.82 -8.70
N ALA A 124 -6.26 -3.22 -9.77
CA ALA A 124 -5.61 -3.95 -10.85
C ALA A 124 -4.43 -4.80 -10.34
N LEU A 125 -3.54 -4.21 -9.53
CA LEU A 125 -2.42 -4.92 -8.90
C LEU A 125 -2.90 -6.07 -8.01
N PHE A 126 -3.92 -5.82 -7.18
CA PHE A 126 -4.50 -6.83 -6.31
C PHE A 126 -5.07 -8.02 -7.10
N VAL A 127 -5.82 -7.77 -8.17
CA VAL A 127 -6.37 -8.82 -9.03
C VAL A 127 -5.27 -9.61 -9.74
N ILE A 128 -4.23 -8.92 -10.25
CA ILE A 128 -3.08 -9.58 -10.89
C ILE A 128 -2.39 -10.52 -9.91
N PHE A 129 -2.05 -10.05 -8.71
CA PHE A 129 -1.38 -10.89 -7.72
C PHE A 129 -2.25 -12.04 -7.22
N LYS A 130 -3.56 -11.82 -7.06
CA LYS A 130 -4.50 -12.89 -6.72
C LYS A 130 -4.52 -13.97 -7.81
N ARG A 131 -4.61 -13.59 -9.09
CA ARG A 131 -4.57 -14.53 -10.22
C ARG A 131 -3.26 -15.29 -10.36
N MET A 132 -2.13 -14.68 -9.97
CA MET A 132 -0.83 -15.35 -9.94
C MET A 132 -0.68 -16.35 -8.79
N GLY A 133 -1.71 -16.55 -7.95
CA GLY A 133 -1.66 -17.48 -6.81
C GLY A 133 -0.69 -17.03 -5.72
N ILE A 134 -0.37 -15.74 -5.67
CA ILE A 134 0.55 -15.15 -4.67
C ILE A 134 -0.16 -14.99 -3.31
N SER A 135 -1.50 -15.08 -3.28
CA SER A 135 -2.32 -15.03 -2.06
C SER A 135 -2.16 -16.27 -1.19
N TYR A 136 -1.76 -16.08 0.07
CA TYR A 136 -1.63 -17.19 1.03
C TYR A 136 -2.98 -17.67 1.58
N LYS A 137 -4.02 -16.82 1.58
CA LYS A 137 -5.33 -17.13 2.17
C LYS A 137 -6.05 -18.27 1.43
N GLU A 138 -5.88 -18.37 0.11
CA GLU A 138 -6.49 -19.44 -0.69
C GLU A 138 -5.84 -20.81 -0.46
N LYS A 139 -4.54 -20.87 -0.13
CA LYS A 139 -3.85 -22.16 0.07
C LYS A 139 -4.27 -22.92 1.33
N MET A 140 -4.84 -22.24 2.34
CA MET A 140 -5.34 -22.92 3.54
C MET A 140 -6.74 -23.53 3.38
N GLN A 141 -7.54 -23.11 2.38
CA GLN A 141 -8.89 -23.66 2.18
C GLN A 141 -8.93 -24.98 1.40
N PHE A 142 -7.84 -25.36 0.73
CA PHE A 142 -7.77 -26.59 -0.08
C PHE A 142 -7.13 -27.80 0.62
N ASN A 143 -6.82 -27.71 1.92
CA ASN A 143 -6.26 -28.82 2.71
C ASN A 143 -7.29 -29.40 3.70
N PHE A 144 -8.39 -29.94 3.18
CA PHE A 144 -9.29 -30.83 3.91
C PHE A 144 -9.52 -32.11 3.12
#